data_AF-A0A1A8L4S7-F1
#
_entry.id   AF-A0A1A8L4S7-F1
#
_cell.length_a   1.000
_cell.length_b   1.000
_cell.length_c   1.000
_cell.angle_alpha   90.00
_cell.angle_beta   90.00
_cell.angle_gamma   90.00
#
_symmetry.space_group_name_H-M   'P 1'
#
loop_
_entity.id
_entity.type
_entity.pdbx_description
1 polymer ?
#
loop_
_entity_poly.entity_id
_entity_poly.type
_entity_poly.pdbx_seq_one_letter_code
_entity_poly.pdbx_strand_id
1 'polypeptide(L)'
;VSDENVRGTWYKNGVEVKADARINISHIGRIHKLTIDEVKPEDEGDYTFVPDGYAFSLSAKLNFLEVKIDYVPRQDPPKIHLDCMGRTAESTIVVVAGNKLRLDVPITGDPA
;
A
#
# COMPACT_ATOMS: atom_id res chain seq x y z
N VAL A 1 13.45 -25.62 -34.00
CA VAL A 1 12.48 -24.63 -34.54
C VAL A 1 11.36 -24.52 -33.52
N SER A 2 11.07 -23.32 -33.00
CA SER A 2 9.91 -23.07 -32.14
C SER A 2 8.68 -22.86 -33.04
N ASP A 3 7.73 -23.77 -32.93
CA ASP A 3 6.45 -23.70 -33.65
C ASP A 3 5.62 -22.54 -33.09
N GLU A 4 5.13 -21.67 -33.97
CA GLU A 4 4.36 -20.47 -33.63
C GLU A 4 2.90 -20.80 -33.33
N ASN A 5 2.43 -21.99 -33.69
CA ASN A 5 1.05 -22.40 -33.57
C ASN A 5 0.82 -23.36 -32.41
N VAL A 6 1.82 -23.57 -31.54
CA VAL A 6 1.70 -24.42 -30.36
C VAL A 6 0.55 -23.91 -29.51
N ARG A 7 -0.49 -24.72 -29.33
CA ARG A 7 -1.58 -24.42 -28.40
C ARG A 7 -1.20 -24.90 -27.01
N GLY A 8 -1.98 -24.50 -26.03
CA GLY A 8 -1.81 -24.97 -24.68
C GLY A 8 -2.91 -24.49 -23.77
N THR A 9 -2.88 -25.02 -22.55
CA THR A 9 -3.91 -24.79 -21.54
C THR A 9 -3.31 -24.04 -20.36
N TRP A 10 -4.04 -23.06 -19.85
CA TRP A 10 -3.69 -22.33 -18.64
C TRP A 10 -4.33 -23.00 -17.42
N TYR A 11 -3.59 -23.06 -16.31
CA TYR A 11 -4.02 -23.60 -15.04
C TYR A 11 -3.76 -22.58 -13.94
N LYS A 12 -4.65 -22.53 -12.94
CA LYS A 12 -4.48 -21.80 -11.69
C LYS A 12 -4.56 -22.79 -10.55
N ASN A 13 -3.49 -22.92 -9.77
CA ASN A 13 -3.38 -23.90 -8.68
C ASN A 13 -3.71 -25.33 -9.15
N GLY A 14 -3.31 -25.67 -10.38
CA GLY A 14 -3.58 -26.98 -10.99
C GLY A 14 -4.99 -27.16 -11.59
N VAL A 15 -5.88 -26.17 -11.48
CA VAL A 15 -7.22 -26.20 -12.08
C VAL A 15 -7.23 -25.42 -13.39
N GLU A 16 -7.79 -26.00 -14.45
CA GLU A 16 -7.89 -25.35 -15.76
C GLU A 16 -8.62 -24.01 -15.65
N VAL A 17 -8.01 -22.97 -16.23
CA VAL A 17 -8.57 -21.63 -16.32
C VAL A 17 -9.47 -21.54 -17.54
N LYS A 18 -10.74 -21.18 -17.32
CA LYS A 18 -11.70 -20.94 -18.39
C LYS A 18 -11.86 -19.45 -18.62
N ALA A 19 -11.99 -19.05 -19.88
CA ALA A 19 -12.31 -17.68 -20.23
C ALA A 19 -13.70 -17.31 -19.70
N ASP A 20 -13.83 -16.08 -19.20
CA ASP A 20 -15.09 -15.51 -18.72
C ASP A 20 -15.12 -14.00 -19.01
N ALA A 21 -16.03 -13.26 -18.37
CA ALA A 21 -16.16 -11.82 -18.57
C ALA A 21 -14.91 -11.01 -18.14
N ARG A 22 -14.12 -11.51 -17.18
CA ARG A 22 -12.88 -10.89 -16.69
C ARG A 22 -11.62 -11.58 -17.21
N ILE A 23 -11.70 -12.86 -17.55
CA ILE A 23 -10.58 -13.69 -17.94
C ILE A 23 -10.54 -13.83 -19.47
N ASN A 24 -9.52 -13.23 -20.09
CA ASN A 24 -9.25 -13.35 -21.52
C ASN A 24 -8.01 -14.20 -21.79
N ILE A 25 -8.16 -15.24 -22.61
CA ILE A 25 -7.06 -16.09 -23.08
C ILE A 25 -6.86 -15.84 -24.58
N SER A 26 -5.65 -15.46 -24.96
CA SER A 26 -5.29 -15.19 -26.36
C SER A 26 -3.93 -15.76 -26.73
N HIS A 27 -3.74 -15.96 -28.03
CA HIS A 27 -2.53 -16.51 -28.63
C HIS A 27 -2.26 -15.79 -29.95
N ILE A 28 -1.09 -15.15 -30.06
CA ILE A 28 -0.63 -14.47 -31.28
C ILE A 28 0.83 -14.85 -31.53
N GLY A 29 1.07 -15.64 -32.57
CA GLY A 29 2.40 -16.17 -32.87
C GLY A 29 2.99 -16.90 -31.67
N ARG A 30 4.20 -16.53 -31.22
CA ARG A 30 4.86 -17.18 -30.06
C ARG A 30 4.39 -16.69 -28.69
N ILE A 31 3.38 -15.83 -28.63
CA ILE A 31 2.91 -15.19 -27.41
C ILE A 31 1.60 -15.85 -26.98
N HIS A 32 1.63 -16.50 -25.81
CA HIS A 32 0.44 -17.00 -25.11
C HIS A 32 0.15 -16.05 -23.95
N LYS A 33 -1.07 -15.50 -23.90
CA LYS A 33 -1.44 -14.47 -22.92
C LYS A 33 -2.71 -14.87 -22.18
N LEU A 34 -2.63 -14.81 -20.85
CA LEU A 34 -3.77 -14.83 -19.93
C LEU A 34 -3.89 -13.42 -19.33
N THR A 35 -5.03 -12.77 -19.53
CA THR A 35 -5.34 -11.43 -18.98
C THR A 35 -6.50 -11.56 -18.02
N ILE A 36 -6.37 -10.95 -16.84
CA ILE A 36 -7.42 -10.92 -15.80
C ILE A 36 -7.75 -9.45 -15.53
N ASP A 37 -8.95 -9.05 -15.91
CA ASP A 37 -9.47 -7.71 -15.65
C ASP A 37 -10.03 -7.62 -14.23
N GLU A 38 -9.93 -6.44 -13.62
CA GLU A 38 -10.38 -6.18 -12.24
C GLU A 38 -9.88 -7.25 -11.24
N VAL A 39 -8.55 -7.37 -11.11
CA VAL A 39 -7.90 -8.36 -10.23
C VAL A 39 -8.38 -8.22 -8.79
N LYS A 40 -8.77 -9.35 -8.20
CA LYS A 40 -9.26 -9.47 -6.82
C LYS A 40 -8.33 -10.34 -5.95
N PRO A 41 -8.46 -10.33 -4.61
CA PRO A 41 -7.68 -11.21 -3.75
C PRO A 41 -7.81 -12.70 -4.12
N GLU A 42 -8.99 -13.12 -4.59
CA GLU A 42 -9.22 -14.51 -4.99
C GLU A 42 -8.44 -14.90 -6.24
N ASP A 43 -7.95 -13.94 -7.04
CA ASP A 43 -7.17 -14.18 -8.24
C ASP A 43 -5.70 -14.56 -7.92
N GLU A 44 -5.25 -14.41 -6.68
CA GLU A 44 -3.95 -14.90 -6.21
C GLU A 44 -3.77 -16.39 -6.50
N GLY A 45 -2.56 -16.78 -6.93
CA GLY A 45 -2.23 -18.18 -7.15
C GLY A 45 -1.05 -18.43 -8.06
N ASP A 46 -0.73 -19.71 -8.21
CA ASP A 46 0.26 -20.22 -9.14
C ASP A 46 -0.41 -20.48 -10.50
N TYR A 47 0.02 -19.74 -11.51
CA TYR A 47 -0.48 -19.86 -12.88
C TYR A 47 0.53 -20.64 -13.73
N THR A 48 0.03 -21.61 -14.48
CA THR A 48 0.86 -22.49 -15.31
C THR A 48 0.30 -22.60 -16.72
N PHE A 49 1.16 -22.43 -17.73
CA PHE A 49 0.86 -22.75 -19.12
C PHE A 49 1.48 -24.10 -19.48
N VAL A 50 0.65 -25.02 -19.99
CA VAL A 50 1.08 -26.34 -20.47
C VAL A 50 0.83 -26.42 -21.98
N PRO A 51 1.89 -26.44 -22.81
CA PRO A 51 1.74 -26.59 -24.26
C PRO A 51 1.30 -28.00 -24.66
N ASP A 52 0.45 -28.10 -25.67
CA ASP A 52 -0.09 -29.36 -26.15
C ASP A 52 1.00 -30.21 -26.83
N GLY A 53 1.08 -31.50 -26.47
CA GLY A 53 2.05 -32.43 -27.05
C GLY A 53 3.48 -32.29 -26.52
N TYR A 54 3.71 -31.46 -25.49
CA TYR A 54 5.00 -31.29 -24.87
C TYR A 54 4.97 -31.64 -23.37
N ALA A 55 6.02 -32.31 -22.90
CA ALA A 55 6.19 -32.68 -21.49
C ALA A 55 6.91 -31.59 -20.67
N PHE A 56 6.47 -30.33 -20.80
CA PHE A 56 6.99 -29.22 -19.99
C PHE A 56 5.89 -28.20 -19.68
N SER A 57 6.13 -27.38 -18.65
CA SER A 57 5.19 -26.36 -18.19
C SER A 57 5.93 -25.06 -17.88
N LEU A 58 5.27 -23.92 -18.09
CA LEU A 58 5.78 -22.60 -17.70
C LEU A 58 4.92 -22.03 -16.59
N SER A 59 5.52 -21.72 -15.43
CA SER A 59 4.78 -21.26 -14.25
C SER A 59 5.20 -19.86 -13.80
N ALA A 60 4.24 -19.10 -13.29
CA ALA A 60 4.44 -17.81 -12.64
C ALA A 60 3.46 -17.67 -11.46
N LYS A 61 3.88 -16.98 -10.41
CA LYS A 61 3.03 -16.74 -9.23
C LYS A 61 2.52 -15.31 -9.21
N LEU A 62 1.21 -15.14 -9.14
CA LEU A 62 0.57 -13.87 -8.83
C LEU A 62 0.38 -13.78 -7.31
N ASN A 63 0.86 -12.70 -6.67
CA ASN A 63 0.65 -12.43 -5.25
C ASN A 63 -0.25 -11.20 -5.11
N PHE A 64 -1.26 -11.24 -4.25
CA PHE A 64 -2.09 -10.09 -3.92
C PHE A 64 -1.63 -9.50 -2.58
N LEU A 65 -1.28 -8.21 -2.59
CA LEU A 65 -0.82 -7.53 -1.37
C LEU A 65 -1.88 -6.51 -0.93
N GLU A 66 -2.59 -6.81 0.17
CA GLU A 66 -3.47 -5.84 0.81
C GLU A 66 -2.62 -4.83 1.59
N VAL A 67 -2.67 -3.55 1.18
CA VAL A 67 -1.99 -2.47 1.89
C VAL A 67 -2.94 -1.88 2.93
N LYS A 68 -2.72 -2.22 4.20
CA LYS A 68 -3.42 -1.58 5.31
C LYS A 68 -2.77 -0.23 5.59
N ILE A 69 -3.49 0.84 5.26
CA ILE A 69 -3.09 2.20 5.63
C ILE A 69 -3.65 2.45 7.03
N ASP A 70 -2.82 2.22 8.05
CA ASP A 70 -3.14 2.64 9.40
C ASP A 70 -3.10 4.17 9.44
N TYR A 71 -4.27 4.79 9.41
CA TYR A 71 -4.39 6.24 9.56
C TYR A 71 -3.96 6.62 10.98
N VAL A 72 -2.80 7.24 11.11
CA VAL A 72 -2.41 7.95 12.32
C VAL A 72 -2.87 9.41 12.16
N PRO A 73 -3.87 9.87 12.94
CA PRO A 73 -4.26 11.27 12.92
C PRO A 73 -3.05 12.14 13.20
N ARG A 74 -2.84 13.20 12.40
CA ARG A 74 -1.80 14.19 12.68
C ARG A 74 -2.21 14.94 13.94
N GLN A 75 -1.56 14.61 15.04
CA GLN A 75 -1.65 15.37 16.28
C GLN A 75 -0.88 16.69 16.11
N ASP A 76 -1.54 17.80 16.43
CA ASP A 76 -0.86 19.09 16.45
C ASP A 76 0.08 19.13 17.66
N PRO A 77 1.38 19.43 17.47
CA PRO A 77 2.32 19.48 18.58
C PRO A 77 1.88 20.54 19.59
N PRO A 78 2.10 20.31 20.89
CA PRO A 78 1.69 21.26 21.92
C PRO A 78 2.38 22.62 21.69
N LYS A 79 1.57 23.67 21.63
CA LYS A 79 1.99 25.07 21.49
C LYS A 79 1.89 25.77 22.84
N ILE A 80 2.94 26.51 23.18
CA ILE A 80 3.02 27.31 24.40
C ILE A 80 2.69 28.76 24.01
N HIS A 81 1.65 29.33 24.61
CA HIS A 81 1.28 30.72 24.36
C HIS A 81 2.01 31.61 25.38
N LEU A 82 2.98 32.38 24.88
CA LEU A 82 3.77 33.35 25.64
C LEU A 82 3.39 34.78 25.21
N ASP A 83 2.10 35.06 25.03
CA ASP A 83 1.60 36.35 24.59
C ASP A 83 1.41 37.31 25.77
N CYS A 84 2.46 38.08 26.06
CA CYS A 84 2.35 39.24 26.94
C CYS A 84 1.60 40.37 26.21
N MET A 85 0.28 40.49 26.43
CA MET A 85 -0.58 41.58 25.91
C MET A 85 -0.22 42.99 26.47
N GLY A 86 0.98 43.19 27.01
CA GLY A 86 1.45 44.45 27.59
C GLY A 86 2.86 44.79 27.16
N ARG A 87 2.97 45.67 26.16
CA ARG A 87 4.12 46.54 25.81
C ARG A 87 5.42 46.35 26.62
N THR A 88 6.29 45.43 26.22
CA THR A 88 7.77 45.56 26.25
C THR A 88 8.38 44.40 25.46
N ALA A 89 9.41 44.66 24.65
CA ALA A 89 10.07 43.68 23.79
C ALA A 89 10.95 42.65 24.53
N GLU A 90 10.78 42.50 25.85
CA GLU A 90 11.62 41.65 26.67
C GLU A 90 10.76 40.69 27.49
N SER A 91 10.78 39.41 27.12
CA SER A 91 10.18 38.30 27.87
C SER A 91 11.05 37.94 29.09
N THR A 92 11.37 38.93 29.92
CA THR A 92 12.31 38.80 31.05
C THR A 92 11.55 38.79 32.38
N ILE A 93 11.74 37.76 33.19
CA ILE A 93 11.21 37.68 34.55
C ILE A 93 12.35 37.91 35.56
N VAL A 94 12.17 38.88 36.45
CA VAL A 94 13.14 39.21 37.51
C VAL A 94 12.55 38.83 38.87
N VAL A 95 13.31 38.08 39.68
CA VAL A 95 12.90 37.64 41.03
C VAL A 95 13.94 38.04 42.06
N VAL A 96 13.52 38.53 43.22
CA VAL A 96 14.40 38.91 44.32
C VAL A 96 14.87 37.67 45.08
N ALA A 97 16.14 37.65 45.49
CA ALA A 97 16.71 36.57 46.29
C ALA A 97 15.89 36.32 47.56
N GLY A 98 15.52 35.06 47.79
CA GLY A 98 14.66 34.65 48.91
C GLY A 98 13.17 34.52 48.57
N ASN A 99 12.73 34.99 47.40
CA ASN A 99 11.33 34.91 46.98
C ASN A 99 11.07 33.66 46.12
N LYS A 100 9.85 33.11 46.24
CA LYS A 100 9.34 32.03 45.39
C LYS A 100 8.57 32.63 44.21
N LEU A 101 8.76 32.08 43.02
CA LEU A 101 7.97 32.39 41.83
C LEU A 101 7.26 31.13 41.35
N ARG A 102 5.99 31.25 40.98
CA ARG A 102 5.23 30.25 40.23
C ARG A 102 4.78 30.88 38.92
N LEU A 103 5.02 30.19 37.81
CA LEU A 103 4.60 30.60 36.48
C LEU A 103 3.63 29.56 35.93
N ASP A 104 2.37 29.96 35.72
CA ASP A 104 1.37 29.12 35.07
C ASP A 104 1.23 29.61 33.62
N VAL A 105 1.58 28.75 32.64
CA VAL A 105 1.56 29.08 31.20
C VAL A 105 0.55 28.19 30.49
N PRO A 106 -0.43 28.75 29.75
CA PRO A 106 -1.37 27.94 28.99
C PRO A 106 -0.68 27.22 27.81
N ILE A 107 -1.00 25.93 27.66
CA ILE A 107 -0.60 25.10 26.51
C ILE A 107 -1.83 24.69 25.72
N THR A 108 -1.68 24.54 24.41
CA THR A 108 -2.72 24.00 23.52
C THR A 108 -2.16 22.87 22.68
N GLY A 109 -2.91 21.82 22.39
CA GLY A 109 -2.50 20.71 21.52
C GLY A 109 -3.67 19.75 21.30
N ASP A 110 -3.52 18.79 20.38
CA ASP A 110 -4.50 17.73 20.15
C ASP A 110 -3.78 16.37 20.19
N PRO A 111 -4.15 15.43 21.09
CA PRO A 111 -5.20 15.56 22.10
C PRO A 111 -4.83 16.51 23.23
N ALA A 112 -5.87 17.11 23.82
CA ALA A 112 -5.77 18.10 24.90
C ALA A 112 -5.17 17.55 26.19
#